data_AF-A0A433XR50-F1
#
_entry.id   AF-A0A433XR50-F1
#
_cell.length_a   1.000
_cell.length_b   1.000
_cell.length_c   1.000
_cell.angle_alpha   90.00
_cell.angle_beta   90.00
_cell.angle_gamma   90.00
#
_symmetry.space_group_name_H-M   'P 1'
#
loop_
_entity.id
_entity.type
_entity.pdbx_description
1 polymer ?
#
loop_
_entity_poly.entity_id
_entity_poly.type
_entity_poly.pdbx_seq_one_letter_code
_entity_poly.pdbx_strand_id
1 'polypeptide(L)' 'MMNLQMIKEKHQYYVWEKVEAGQAEGLLGRMKKRLIRENNLPHDSELSFIAYAFKNENLLVLAAEQQTG' A
#
# COMPACT_ATOMS: atom_id res chain seq x y z
N MET A 1 -18.40 5.73 -1.76
CA MET A 1 -17.39 5.00 -2.56
C MET A 1 -16.04 5.41 -2.03
N MET A 2 -15.20 4.47 -1.60
CA MET A 2 -13.86 4.79 -1.11
C MET A 2 -13.01 5.28 -2.29
N ASN A 3 -12.35 6.42 -2.17
CA ASN A 3 -11.46 6.99 -3.19
C ASN A 3 -10.04 7.17 -2.62
N LEU A 4 -9.07 7.53 -3.46
CA LEU A 4 -7.68 7.69 -3.03
C LEU A 4 -7.56 8.72 -1.90
N GLN A 5 -8.32 9.81 -1.94
CA GLN A 5 -8.29 10.87 -0.92
C GLN A 5 -8.67 10.33 0.47
N MET A 6 -9.71 9.52 0.56
CA MET A 6 -10.11 8.89 1.82
C MET A 6 -9.04 7.94 2.38
N ILE A 7 -8.27 7.26 1.53
CA ILE A 7 -7.15 6.41 1.97
C ILE A 7 -6.05 7.27 2.58
N LYS A 8 -5.71 8.39 1.95
CA LYS A 8 -4.69 9.33 2.45
C LYS A 8 -5.06 9.93 3.80
N GLU A 9 -6.35 10.16 4.03
CA GLU A 9 -6.87 10.69 5.28
C GLU A 9 -6.95 9.62 6.38
N LYS A 10 -7.24 8.37 6.01
CA LYS A 10 -7.38 7.26 6.96
C LYS A 10 -6.03 6.69 7.42
N HIS A 11 -5.06 6.60 6.51
CA HIS A 11 -3.81 5.88 6.75
C HIS A 11 -2.63 6.83 6.81
N GLN A 12 -1.86 6.75 7.89
CA GLN A 12 -0.64 7.55 8.04
C GLN A 12 0.42 7.19 6.99
N TYR A 13 0.54 5.90 6.65
CA TYR A 13 1.54 5.40 5.71
C TYR A 13 0.88 4.68 4.55
N TYR A 14 1.14 5.15 3.34
CA TYR A 14 0.62 4.53 2.13
C TYR A 14 1.54 4.76 0.93
N VAL A 15 1.47 3.85 -0.04
CA VAL A 15 2.08 3.97 -1.35
C VAL A 15 1.10 3.46 -2.39
N TRP A 16 1.22 3.93 -3.62
CA TRP A 16 0.33 3.51 -4.70
C TRP A 16 1.11 3.26 -5.99
N GLU A 17 0.59 2.37 -6.84
CA GLU A 17 1.13 2.10 -8.17
C GLU A 17 0.02 1.82 -9.17
N LYS A 18 0.28 2.19 -10.43
CA LYS A 18 -0.53 1.73 -11.56
C LYS A 18 -0.20 0.27 -11.86
N VAL A 19 -1.23 -0.54 -12.05
CA VAL A 19 -1.13 -1.96 -12.35
C VAL A 19 -1.13 -2.12 -13.87
N GLU A 20 0.02 -2.50 -14.41
CA GLU A 20 0.17 -2.86 -15.82
C GLU A 20 0.19 -4.38 -15.99
N ALA A 21 -0.36 -4.87 -17.10
CA ALA A 21 -0.60 -6.31 -17.35
C ALA A 21 0.67 -7.19 -17.41
N GLY A 22 1.87 -6.61 -17.36
CA GLY A 22 3.15 -7.33 -17.28
C GLY A 22 3.92 -7.14 -15.97
N GLN A 23 3.42 -6.33 -15.03
CA GLN A 23 4.13 -5.97 -13.80
C GLN A 23 3.43 -6.44 -12.52
N ALA A 24 2.31 -7.15 -12.64
CA ALA A 24 1.54 -7.61 -11.50
C ALA A 24 2.30 -8.61 -10.61
N GLU A 25 3.15 -9.45 -11.21
CA GLU A 25 3.94 -10.43 -10.47
C GLU A 25 4.92 -9.73 -9.52
N GLY A 26 4.86 -10.11 -8.23
CA GLY A 26 5.68 -9.52 -7.18
C GLY A 26 5.36 -8.05 -6.85
N LEU A 27 4.32 -7.45 -7.44
CA LEU A 27 3.97 -6.04 -7.24
C LEU A 27 3.76 -5.71 -5.75
N LEU A 28 2.94 -6.51 -5.06
CA LEU A 28 2.68 -6.31 -3.62
C LEU A 28 3.96 -6.37 -2.78
N GLY A 29 4.86 -7.31 -3.08
CA GLY A 29 6.13 -7.43 -2.38
C GLY A 29 7.05 -6.23 -2.61
N ARG A 30 7.09 -5.70 -3.85
CA ARG A 30 7.83 -4.46 -4.15
C ARG A 30 7.22 -3.26 -3.46
N MET A 31 5.89 -3.13 -3.46
CA MET A 31 5.18 -2.05 -2.78
C MET A 31 5.40 -2.08 -1.27
N LYS A 32 5.38 -3.25 -0.63
CA LYS A 32 5.71 -3.40 0.80
C LYS A 32 7.11 -2.89 1.12
N LYS A 33 8.11 -3.39 0.39
CA LYS A 33 9.51 -2.96 0.57
C LYS A 33 9.67 -1.46 0.37
N ARG A 34 9.00 -0.89 -0.63
CA ARG A 34 9.01 0.55 -0.89
C ARG A 34 8.38 1.34 0.26
N LEU A 35 7.20 0.94 0.70
CA LEU A 35 6.47 1.60 1.79
C LEU A 35 7.28 1.62 3.09
N ILE A 36 7.89 0.49 3.46
CA ILE A 36 8.74 0.39 4.65
C ILE A 36 9.95 1.32 4.51
N ARG A 37 10.65 1.27 3.38
CA ARG A 37 11.86 2.06 3.13
C ARG A 37 11.59 3.57 3.10
N GLU A 38 10.52 4.00 2.41
CA GLU A 38 10.21 5.43 2.24
C GLU A 38 9.74 6.09 3.54
N ASN A 39 9.14 5.31 4.44
CA ASN A 39 8.58 5.81 5.69
C ASN A 39 9.42 5.42 6.92
N ASN A 40 10.60 4.81 6.73
CA ASN A 40 11.46 4.29 7.80
C ASN A 40 10.69 3.45 8.84
N LEU A 41 9.78 2.59 8.35
CA LEU A 41 8.92 1.79 9.22
C LEU A 41 9.68 0.58 9.79
N PRO A 42 9.19 0.02 10.91
CA PRO A 42 9.71 -1.22 11.46
C PRO A 42 9.55 -2.40 10.48
N HIS A 43 10.07 -3.57 10.88
CA HIS A 43 10.05 -4.76 10.03
C HIS A 43 8.61 -5.19 9.68
N ASP A 44 8.44 -5.90 8.55
CA ASP A 44 7.14 -6.39 8.03
C ASP A 44 6.31 -7.14 9.10
N SER A 45 6.98 -7.79 10.07
CA SER A 45 6.34 -8.50 11.18
C SER A 45 5.62 -7.62 12.20
N GLU A 46 5.89 -6.32 12.22
CA GLU A 46 5.32 -5.34 13.17
C GLU A 46 4.24 -4.47 12.51
N LEU A 47 3.93 -4.75 11.24
CA LEU A 47 3.05 -3.94 10.41
C LEU A 47 1.87 -4.77 9.90
N SER A 48 0.68 -4.18 9.98
CA SER A 48 -0.49 -4.69 9.28
C SER A 48 -0.65 -3.95 7.95
N PHE A 49 -0.79 -4.70 6.86
CA PHE A 49 -0.91 -4.12 5.52
C PHE A 49 -2.33 -4.26 4.98
N ILE A 50 -2.83 -3.18 4.39
CA ILE A 50 -4.15 -3.16 3.75
C ILE A 50 -3.98 -2.75 2.30
N ALA A 51 -4.49 -3.58 1.38
CA ALA A 51 -4.45 -3.30 -0.05
C ALA A 51 -5.83 -2.85 -0.56
N TYR A 52 -5.84 -1.76 -1.33
CA TYR A 52 -7.03 -1.22 -2.00
C TYR A 52 -6.83 -1.25 -3.51
N ALA A 53 -7.75 -1.92 -4.21
CA ALA A 53 -7.70 -2.05 -5.66
C ALA A 53 -8.79 -1.20 -6.33
N PHE A 54 -8.37 -0.24 -7.14
CA PHE A 54 -9.22 0.63 -7.95
C PHE A 54 -9.19 0.15 -9.39
N LYS A 55 -10.08 -0.80 -9.72
CA LYS A 55 -10.08 -1.50 -11.02
C LYS A 55 -10.23 -0.55 -12.21
N ASN A 56 -11.11 0.45 -12.12
CA ASN A 56 -11.35 1.38 -13.23
C ASN A 56 -10.15 2.30 -13.51
N GLU A 57 -9.30 2.52 -12.51
CA GLU A 57 -8.11 3.38 -12.61
C GLU A 57 -6.83 2.57 -12.82
N ASN A 58 -6.95 1.24 -12.90
CA ASN A 58 -5.83 0.30 -12.85
C ASN A 58 -4.83 0.68 -11.74
N LEU A 59 -5.33 0.98 -10.54
CA LEU A 59 -4.52 1.49 -9.44
C LEU A 59 -4.58 0.54 -8.25
N LEU A 60 -3.42 0.23 -7.68
CA LEU A 60 -3.29 -0.49 -6.42
C LEU A 60 -2.68 0.45 -5.38
N VAL A 61 -3.31 0.54 -4.22
CA VAL A 61 -2.79 1.30 -3.07
C VAL A 61 -2.51 0.31 -1.96
N LEU A 62 -1.35 0.43 -1.34
CA LEU A 62 -0.95 -0.33 -0.17
C LEU A 62 -0.77 0.65 0.99
N ALA A 63 -1.50 0.42 2.08
CA ALA A 63 -1.34 1.13 3.33
C ALA A 63 -0.71 0.22 4.38
N ALA A 64 -0.07 0.82 5.39
CA ALA A 64 0.36 0.10 6.58
C ALA A 64 -0.06 0.82 7.85
N GLU A 65 -0.41 0.02 8.85
CA GLU A 65 -0.72 0.43 10.21
C GLU A 65 0.26 -0.31 11.14
N GLN A 66 0.85 0.40 12.11
CA GLN A 66 1.65 -0.25 13.14
C GLN A 66 0.73 -1.10 14.02
N GLN A 67 1.14 -2.33 14.30
CA GLN A 67 0.45 -3.16 15.28
C GLN A 67 0.70 -2.55 16.66
N THR A 68 -0.19 -1.68 17.13
CA THR A 68 -0.25 -1.32 18.54
C THR A 68 -0.65 -2.57 19.31
N GLY A 69 0.33 -3.20 19.97
CA GLY A 69 0.11 -4.24 20.96
C GLY A 69 -0.60 -3.72 22.21
#